data_AF-A0A150SRH4-F1
#
_entry.id   AF-A0A150SRH4-F1
#
_cell.length_a   1.000
_cell.length_b   1.000
_cell.length_c   1.000
_cell.angle_alpha   90.00
_cell.angle_beta   90.00
_cell.angle_gamma   90.00
#
_symmetry.space_group_name_H-M   'P 1'
#
loop_
_entity.id
_entity.type
_entity.pdbx_description
1 polymer ?
#
loop_
_entity_poly.entity_id
_entity_poly.type
_entity_poly.pdbx_seq_one_letter_code
_entity_poly.pdbx_strand_id
1 'polypeptide(L)'
;MTPVVASNLKRFRAERGLSLERLSKASGVSRAMLGQIELGQSTPTINVLWKIARALGVPFSALMSQATSPVTTVMQASHARILRSKNGDFSSRALFPMDRPRNVEFYELRLAPRSVEHADAHAPGTSENLIVTEGSVEITVAGERRVLETGDAILFEADSPHSYRNPGGTEAVMYLVMTYGSRG
;
A
#
# COMPACT_ATOMS: atom_id res chain seq x y z
N MET A 1 -17.19 -4.79 15.55
CA MET A 1 -16.06 -5.28 16.38
C MET A 1 -15.90 -6.80 16.29
N THR A 2 -16.97 -7.59 16.50
CA THR A 2 -16.97 -9.06 16.46
C THR A 2 -16.49 -9.72 15.15
N PRO A 3 -16.90 -9.28 13.94
CA PRO A 3 -16.49 -9.96 12.71
C PRO A 3 -15.00 -9.77 12.37
N VAL A 4 -14.41 -8.63 12.79
CA VAL A 4 -12.99 -8.32 12.58
C VAL A 4 -12.12 -9.23 13.44
N VAL A 5 -12.46 -9.36 14.72
CA VAL A 5 -11.79 -10.28 15.65
C VAL A 5 -11.88 -11.72 15.16
N ALA A 6 -13.08 -12.15 14.76
CA ALA A 6 -13.32 -13.50 14.27
C ALA A 6 -12.41 -13.85 13.08
N SER A 7 -12.38 -12.96 12.08
CA SER A 7 -11.55 -13.10 10.88
C SER A 7 -10.05 -13.10 11.20
N ASN A 8 -9.58 -12.15 12.00
CA ASN A 8 -8.17 -12.05 12.37
C ASN A 8 -7.70 -13.22 13.21
N LEU A 9 -8.51 -13.68 14.17
CA LEU A 9 -8.20 -14.85 14.99
C LEU A 9 -7.98 -16.08 14.11
N LYS A 10 -8.95 -16.36 13.22
CA LYS A 10 -8.87 -17.49 12.28
C LYS A 10 -7.63 -17.39 11.39
N ARG A 11 -7.37 -16.19 10.85
CA ARG A 11 -6.22 -15.93 9.96
C ARG A 11 -4.89 -16.15 10.67
N PHE A 12 -4.63 -15.46 11.79
CA PHE A 12 -3.36 -15.58 12.51
C PHE A 12 -3.12 -16.99 13.07
N ARG A 13 -4.20 -17.70 13.47
CA ARG A 13 -4.12 -19.10 13.88
C ARG A 13 -3.70 -19.99 12.72
N ALA A 14 -4.31 -19.82 11.54
CA ALA A 14 -4.01 -20.60 10.34
C ALA A 14 -2.58 -20.34 9.81
N GLU A 15 -2.14 -19.08 9.77
CA GLU A 15 -0.77 -18.67 9.37
C GLU A 15 0.30 -19.35 10.23
N ARG A 16 -0.03 -19.70 11.49
CA ARG A 16 0.88 -20.39 12.43
C ARG A 16 0.70 -21.90 12.48
N GLY A 17 -0.16 -22.46 11.62
CA GLY A 17 -0.47 -23.89 11.62
C GLY A 17 -1.04 -24.40 12.96
N LEU A 18 -1.67 -23.54 13.75
CA LEU A 18 -2.21 -23.91 15.06
C LEU A 18 -3.62 -24.49 14.92
N SER A 19 -3.86 -25.63 15.57
CA SER A 19 -5.23 -26.09 15.81
C SER A 19 -5.88 -25.24 16.91
N LEU A 20 -7.23 -25.23 16.97
CA LEU A 20 -7.94 -24.58 18.08
C LEU A 20 -7.53 -25.15 19.44
N GLU A 21 -7.19 -26.45 19.49
CA GLU A 21 -6.70 -27.08 20.71
C GLU A 21 -5.31 -26.57 21.12
N ARG A 22 -4.37 -26.43 20.16
CA ARG A 22 -3.04 -25.89 20.44
C ARG A 22 -3.11 -24.43 20.88
N LEU A 23 -3.96 -23.63 20.23
CA LEU A 23 -4.19 -22.25 20.65
C LEU A 23 -4.88 -22.16 22.03
N SER A 24 -5.78 -23.08 22.34
CA SER A 24 -6.42 -23.15 23.66
C SER A 24 -5.39 -23.38 24.76
N LYS A 25 -4.48 -24.34 24.56
CA LYS A 25 -3.37 -24.62 25.49
C LYS A 25 -2.44 -23.41 25.66
N ALA A 26 -2.10 -22.72 24.57
CA ALA A 26 -1.19 -21.57 24.60
C ALA A 26 -1.81 -20.29 25.19
N SER A 27 -3.11 -20.05 24.98
CA SER A 27 -3.80 -18.84 25.43
C SER A 27 -4.49 -18.97 26.78
N GLY A 28 -4.75 -20.20 27.25
CA GLY A 28 -5.60 -20.45 28.41
C GLY A 28 -7.07 -20.07 28.18
N VAL A 29 -7.51 -19.93 26.93
CA VAL A 29 -8.89 -19.71 26.52
C VAL A 29 -9.47 -21.04 26.04
N SER A 30 -10.70 -21.39 26.44
CA SER A 30 -11.26 -22.70 26.11
C SER A 30 -11.42 -22.90 24.59
N ARG A 31 -11.22 -24.12 24.11
CA ARG A 31 -11.41 -24.49 22.69
C ARG A 31 -12.79 -24.09 22.17
N ALA A 32 -13.83 -24.29 22.99
CA ALA A 32 -15.20 -23.90 22.68
C ALA A 32 -15.34 -22.39 22.49
N MET A 33 -14.78 -21.59 23.41
CA MET A 33 -14.81 -20.12 23.30
C MET A 33 -14.03 -19.63 22.07
N LEU A 34 -12.84 -20.18 21.80
CA LEU A 34 -12.07 -19.84 20.60
C LEU A 34 -12.86 -20.15 19.31
N GLY A 35 -13.53 -21.31 19.24
CA GLY A 35 -14.40 -21.66 18.12
C GLY A 35 -15.58 -20.70 17.96
N GLN A 36 -16.24 -20.33 19.06
CA GLN A 36 -17.34 -19.36 19.05
C GLN A 36 -16.88 -17.95 18.61
N ILE A 37 -15.68 -17.53 19.01
CA ILE A 37 -15.09 -16.27 18.57
C ILE A 37 -14.78 -16.32 17.06
N GLU A 38 -14.18 -17.40 16.53
CA GLU A 38 -13.89 -17.54 15.10
C GLU A 38 -15.14 -17.57 14.21
N LEU A 39 -16.25 -18.08 14.74
CA LEU A 39 -17.55 -18.06 14.06
C LEU A 39 -18.29 -16.71 14.20
N GLY A 40 -17.73 -15.76 14.97
CA GLY A 40 -18.39 -14.49 15.27
C GLY A 40 -19.62 -14.62 16.19
N GLN A 41 -19.78 -15.77 16.85
CA GLN A 41 -20.92 -16.11 17.71
C GLN A 41 -20.73 -15.66 19.17
N SER A 42 -19.53 -15.18 19.52
CA SER A 42 -19.22 -14.68 20.86
C SER A 42 -18.48 -13.34 20.79
N THR A 43 -18.82 -12.44 21.70
CA THR A 43 -18.10 -11.18 21.95
C THR A 43 -17.10 -11.36 23.09
N PRO A 44 -15.81 -11.61 22.80
CA PRO A 44 -14.81 -11.83 23.84
C PRO A 44 -14.55 -10.55 24.64
N THR A 45 -14.16 -10.70 25.90
CA THR A 45 -13.68 -9.59 26.72
C THR A 45 -12.27 -9.15 26.27
N ILE A 46 -11.87 -7.93 26.63
CA ILE A 46 -10.54 -7.39 26.35
C ILE A 46 -9.44 -8.32 26.90
N ASN A 47 -9.63 -8.86 28.11
CA ASN A 47 -8.67 -9.81 28.72
C ASN A 47 -8.52 -11.11 27.90
N VAL A 48 -9.61 -11.62 27.34
CA VAL A 48 -9.57 -12.81 26.45
C VAL A 48 -8.78 -12.49 25.17
N LEU A 49 -9.02 -11.32 24.57
CA LEU A 49 -8.27 -10.88 23.39
C LEU A 49 -6.77 -10.70 23.65
N TRP A 50 -6.38 -10.16 24.80
CA TRP A 50 -4.95 -10.06 25.19
C TRP A 50 -4.28 -11.43 25.35
N LYS A 51 -4.98 -12.40 25.94
CA LYS A 51 -4.49 -13.78 26.06
C LYS A 51 -4.28 -14.41 24.68
N ILE A 52 -5.23 -14.23 23.77
CA ILE A 52 -5.17 -14.70 22.40
C ILE A 52 -4.02 -14.04 21.63
N ALA A 53 -3.90 -12.71 21.70
CA ALA A 53 -2.85 -11.93 21.03
C ALA A 53 -1.45 -12.41 21.46
N ARG A 54 -1.24 -12.58 22.77
CA ARG A 54 0.02 -13.08 23.34
C ARG A 54 0.34 -14.50 22.86
N ALA A 55 -0.65 -15.40 22.86
CA ALA A 55 -0.47 -16.78 22.41
C ALA A 55 -0.20 -16.88 20.90
N LEU A 56 -0.72 -15.94 20.12
CA LEU A 56 -0.40 -15.79 18.70
C LEU A 56 0.89 -14.99 18.46
N GLY A 57 1.50 -14.36 19.46
CA GLY A 57 2.65 -13.48 19.26
C GLY A 57 2.35 -12.32 18.29
N VAL A 58 1.17 -11.72 18.38
CA VAL A 58 0.76 -10.52 17.62
C VAL A 58 0.39 -9.40 18.59
N PRO A 59 0.55 -8.13 18.20
CA PRO A 59 0.05 -7.02 19.02
C PRO A 59 -1.48 -7.07 19.10
N PHE A 60 -2.07 -6.62 20.22
CA PHE A 60 -3.53 -6.57 20.40
C PHE A 60 -4.23 -5.81 19.27
N SER A 61 -3.61 -4.72 18.79
CA SER A 61 -4.10 -3.94 17.66
C SER A 61 -4.32 -4.80 16.42
N ALA A 62 -3.45 -5.80 16.14
CA ALA A 62 -3.58 -6.65 14.97
C ALA A 62 -4.85 -7.51 14.97
N LEU A 63 -5.36 -7.92 16.14
CA LEU A 63 -6.67 -8.61 16.24
C LEU A 63 -7.85 -7.67 15.98
N MET A 64 -7.66 -6.38 16.24
CA MET A 64 -8.67 -5.33 16.13
C MET A 64 -8.64 -4.59 14.80
N SER A 65 -7.51 -4.65 14.10
CA SER A 65 -7.33 -4.04 12.79
C SER A 65 -8.29 -4.67 11.81
N GLN A 66 -9.08 -3.85 11.13
CA GLN A 66 -9.81 -4.33 9.96
C GLN A 66 -8.76 -4.80 8.97
N ALA A 67 -8.67 -6.12 8.75
CA ALA A 67 -7.96 -6.62 7.59
C ALA A 67 -8.63 -5.95 6.39
N THR A 68 -7.89 -5.15 5.63
CA THR A 68 -8.31 -4.78 4.28
C THR A 68 -8.44 -6.10 3.54
N SER A 69 -9.66 -6.61 3.40
CA SER A 69 -9.91 -7.84 2.67
C SER A 69 -9.13 -7.82 1.35
N PRO A 70 -8.51 -8.94 0.94
CA PRO A 70 -8.09 -9.10 -0.43
C PRO A 70 -9.38 -9.25 -1.26
N VAL A 71 -10.01 -8.13 -1.53
CA VAL A 71 -10.99 -8.03 -2.60
C VAL A 71 -10.11 -7.89 -3.82
N THR A 72 -10.07 -8.92 -4.66
CA THR A 72 -9.63 -8.74 -6.04
C THR A 72 -10.48 -7.61 -6.62
N THR A 73 -9.89 -6.43 -6.76
CA THR A 73 -10.59 -5.22 -7.20
C THR A 73 -10.09 -4.86 -8.58
N VAL A 74 -11.00 -4.86 -9.55
CA VAL A 74 -10.71 -4.33 -10.88
C VAL A 74 -10.87 -2.82 -10.83
N MET A 75 -9.78 -2.09 -11.08
CA MET A 75 -9.78 -0.63 -11.20
C MET A 75 -10.04 -0.26 -12.65
N GLN A 76 -11.32 -0.09 -12.99
CA GLN A 76 -11.75 0.27 -14.34
C GLN A 76 -11.17 1.63 -14.75
N ALA A 77 -10.47 1.68 -15.89
CA ALA A 77 -9.84 2.92 -16.37
C ALA A 77 -10.86 4.05 -16.60
N SER A 78 -12.09 3.71 -17.01
CA SER A 78 -13.19 4.67 -17.21
C SER A 78 -13.67 5.37 -15.93
N HIS A 79 -13.38 4.79 -14.76
CA HIS A 79 -13.74 5.35 -13.45
C HIS A 79 -12.52 5.88 -12.69
N ALA A 80 -11.35 5.89 -13.34
CA ALA A 80 -10.12 6.27 -12.69
C ALA A 80 -10.13 7.76 -12.32
N ARG A 81 -9.66 8.06 -11.11
CA ARG A 81 -9.43 9.43 -10.69
C ARG A 81 -8.10 9.89 -11.28
N ILE A 82 -8.17 10.87 -12.18
CA ILE A 82 -7.02 11.45 -12.86
C ILE A 82 -6.82 12.87 -12.34
N LEU A 83 -5.67 13.13 -11.74
CA LEU A 83 -5.21 14.48 -11.44
C LEU A 83 -4.44 15.02 -12.65
N ARG A 84 -4.59 16.31 -12.92
CA ARG A 84 -3.89 16.99 -14.03
C ARG A 84 -3.24 18.26 -13.51
N SER A 85 -2.08 18.58 -14.06
CA SER A 85 -1.48 19.90 -13.90
C SER A 85 -2.40 20.97 -14.50
N LYS A 86 -2.20 22.24 -14.11
CA LYS A 86 -3.07 23.35 -14.54
C LYS A 86 -3.10 23.54 -16.07
N ASN A 87 -1.98 23.30 -16.74
CA ASN A 87 -1.84 23.33 -18.20
C ASN A 87 -2.27 22.03 -18.88
N GLY A 88 -2.49 20.95 -18.13
CA GLY A 88 -2.88 19.65 -18.67
C GLY A 88 -1.72 18.80 -19.21
N ASP A 89 -0.50 19.33 -19.17
CA ASP A 89 0.71 18.69 -19.71
C ASP A 89 1.18 17.49 -18.89
N PHE A 90 0.77 17.39 -17.62
CA PHE A 90 1.02 16.24 -16.76
C PHE A 90 -0.30 15.66 -16.26
N SER A 91 -0.37 14.34 -16.19
CA SER A 91 -1.47 13.66 -15.51
C SER A 91 -1.00 12.48 -14.68
N SER A 92 -1.66 12.28 -13.55
CA SER A 92 -1.43 11.18 -12.62
C SER A 92 -2.74 10.44 -12.38
N ARG A 93 -2.76 9.16 -12.73
CA ARG A 93 -3.91 8.26 -12.59
C ARG A 93 -3.61 7.24 -11.51
N ALA A 94 -4.42 7.23 -10.46
CA ALA A 94 -4.26 6.26 -9.37
C ALA A 94 -4.63 4.84 -9.82
N LEU A 95 -3.75 3.88 -9.53
CA LEU A 95 -3.87 2.43 -9.77
C LEU A 95 -3.95 1.66 -8.45
N PHE A 96 -4.58 2.26 -7.44
CA PHE A 96 -4.83 1.65 -6.13
C PHE A 96 -6.19 2.09 -5.58
N PRO A 97 -6.80 1.31 -4.66
CA PRO A 97 -8.08 1.65 -4.05
C PRO A 97 -7.94 2.81 -3.05
N MET A 98 -8.36 4.03 -3.42
CA MET A 98 -8.21 5.28 -2.65
C MET A 98 -8.90 5.33 -1.27
N ASP A 99 -9.75 4.35 -0.94
CA ASP A 99 -10.61 4.28 0.25
C ASP A 99 -10.07 3.37 1.38
N ARG A 100 -8.75 3.09 1.40
CA ARG A 100 -8.13 2.13 2.32
C ARG A 100 -6.85 2.70 2.97
N PRO A 101 -6.49 2.28 4.19
CA PRO A 101 -5.16 2.55 4.73
C PRO A 101 -4.08 1.96 3.81
N ARG A 102 -3.00 2.69 3.55
CA ARG A 102 -1.90 2.26 2.69
C ARG A 102 -0.57 2.89 3.10
N ASN A 103 0.51 2.18 2.79
CA ASN A 103 1.88 2.68 2.81
C ASN A 103 2.50 2.68 1.40
N VAL A 104 1.75 2.25 0.39
CA VAL A 104 2.17 2.18 -1.01
C VAL A 104 1.05 2.74 -1.89
N GLU A 105 1.44 3.53 -2.87
CA GLU A 105 0.60 4.09 -3.92
C GLU A 105 1.18 3.74 -5.29
N PHE A 106 0.31 3.39 -6.24
CA PHE A 106 0.70 3.00 -7.59
C PHE A 106 0.04 3.91 -8.62
N TYR A 107 0.81 4.46 -9.54
CA TYR A 107 0.34 5.46 -10.49
C TYR A 107 0.71 5.11 -11.93
N GLU A 108 -0.16 5.51 -12.86
CA GLU A 108 0.24 5.79 -14.23
C GLU A 108 0.43 7.31 -14.34
N LEU A 109 1.59 7.72 -14.84
CA LEU A 109 1.93 9.10 -15.11
C LEU A 109 2.05 9.31 -16.62
N ARG A 110 1.52 10.42 -17.11
CA ARG A 110 1.72 10.87 -18.49
C ARG A 110 2.25 12.28 -18.50
N LEU A 111 3.26 12.51 -19.34
CA LEU A 111 3.91 13.81 -19.49
C LEU A 111 4.01 14.18 -20.97
N ALA A 112 3.41 15.30 -21.33
CA ALA A 112 3.36 15.82 -22.69
C ALA A 112 4.78 16.13 -23.22
N PRO A 113 4.96 16.16 -24.56
CA PRO A 113 6.23 16.50 -25.17
C PRO A 113 6.79 17.81 -24.61
N ARG A 114 8.11 17.85 -24.40
CA ARG A 114 8.84 19.07 -23.97
C ARG A 114 8.36 19.68 -22.64
N SER A 115 7.55 18.96 -21.88
CA SER A 115 6.96 19.44 -20.63
C SER A 115 7.79 19.03 -19.42
N VAL A 116 7.60 19.76 -18.33
CA VAL A 116 8.25 19.52 -17.04
C VAL A 116 7.20 19.60 -15.95
N GLU A 117 7.18 18.59 -15.06
CA GLU A 117 6.42 18.59 -13.83
C GLU A 117 7.39 18.63 -12.64
N HIS A 118 7.14 19.55 -11.70
CA HIS A 118 7.92 19.69 -10.48
C HIS A 118 7.12 19.14 -9.29
N ALA A 119 7.79 18.33 -8.46
CA ALA A 119 7.23 17.81 -7.23
C ALA A 119 7.98 18.40 -6.02
N ASP A 120 7.21 18.89 -5.05
CA ASP A 120 7.74 19.19 -3.73
C ASP A 120 8.21 17.90 -3.05
N ALA A 121 9.13 18.04 -2.09
CA ALA A 121 9.56 16.92 -1.25
C ALA A 121 8.36 16.20 -0.64
N HIS A 122 8.31 14.87 -0.82
CA HIS A 122 7.34 14.04 -0.14
C HIS A 122 7.70 13.85 1.34
N ALA A 123 6.86 13.15 2.09
CA ALA A 123 7.09 12.92 3.51
C ALA A 123 8.45 12.21 3.73
N PRO A 124 9.14 12.44 4.86
CA PRO A 124 10.43 11.82 5.14
C PRO A 124 10.45 10.29 4.95
N GLY A 125 11.50 9.78 4.30
CA GLY A 125 11.66 8.36 3.99
C GLY A 125 10.73 7.84 2.88
N THR A 126 10.13 8.73 2.09
CA THR A 126 9.35 8.33 0.91
C THR A 126 10.30 8.02 -0.24
N SER A 127 10.11 6.88 -0.89
CA SER A 127 10.85 6.46 -2.07
C SER A 127 9.92 6.25 -3.25
N GLU A 128 10.43 6.48 -4.45
CA GLU A 128 9.70 6.29 -5.70
C GLU A 128 10.42 5.30 -6.60
N ASN A 129 9.71 4.26 -7.04
CA ASN A 129 10.17 3.30 -8.04
C ASN A 129 9.36 3.45 -9.32
N LEU A 130 10.04 3.86 -10.40
CA LEU A 130 9.40 4.22 -11.66
C LEU A 130 9.99 3.43 -12.83
N ILE A 131 9.14 3.06 -13.79
CA ILE A 131 9.55 2.51 -15.10
C ILE A 131 8.93 3.34 -16.23
N VAL A 132 9.72 3.60 -17.28
CA VAL A 132 9.23 4.25 -18.51
C VAL A 132 8.71 3.18 -19.47
N THR A 133 7.45 3.29 -19.89
CA THR A 133 6.84 2.33 -20.84
C THR A 133 6.68 2.90 -22.24
N GLU A 134 6.64 4.22 -22.39
CA GLU A 134 6.62 4.90 -23.68
C GLU A 134 7.42 6.21 -23.59
N GLY A 135 8.15 6.55 -24.66
CA GLY A 135 8.96 7.76 -24.74
C GLY A 135 10.23 7.71 -23.89
N SER A 136 10.67 8.88 -23.44
CA SER A 136 11.82 9.04 -22.54
C SER A 136 11.56 10.15 -21.52
N VAL A 137 12.19 10.03 -20.36
CA VAL A 137 12.02 10.96 -19.24
C VAL A 137 13.35 11.26 -18.58
N GLU A 138 13.62 12.53 -18.34
CA GLU A 138 14.70 13.01 -17.49
C GLU A 138 14.16 13.26 -16.08
N ILE A 139 14.72 12.55 -15.09
CA ILE A 139 14.43 12.77 -13.68
C ILE A 139 15.57 13.57 -13.07
N THR A 140 15.21 14.64 -12.36
CA THR A 140 16.16 15.41 -11.54
C THR A 140 15.83 15.21 -10.07
N VAL A 141 16.79 14.73 -9.29
CA VAL A 141 16.69 14.57 -7.83
C VAL A 141 18.01 14.99 -7.19
N ALA A 142 17.96 15.79 -6.12
CA ALA A 142 19.17 16.33 -5.47
C ALA A 142 20.17 17.02 -6.43
N GLY A 143 19.69 17.60 -7.54
CA GLY A 143 20.50 18.25 -8.56
C GLY A 143 21.15 17.30 -9.59
N GLU A 144 21.05 15.99 -9.40
CA GLU A 144 21.50 15.00 -10.37
C GLU A 144 20.41 14.71 -11.40
N ARG A 145 20.81 14.66 -12.68
CA ARG A 145 19.91 14.34 -13.80
C ARG A 145 20.17 12.93 -14.30
N ARG A 146 19.11 12.15 -14.50
CA ARG A 146 19.16 10.83 -15.12
C ARG A 146 18.12 10.77 -16.24
N VAL A 147 18.56 10.43 -17.45
CA VAL A 147 17.66 10.18 -18.58
C VAL A 147 17.35 8.69 -18.61
N LEU A 148 16.07 8.37 -18.73
CA LEU A 148 15.52 7.03 -18.81
C LEU A 148 14.82 6.88 -20.16
N GLU A 149 15.16 5.82 -20.88
CA GLU A 149 14.50 5.41 -22.11
C GLU A 149 13.40 4.39 -21.82
N THR A 150 12.59 4.07 -22.82
CA THR A 150 11.57 3.03 -22.69
C THR A 150 12.19 1.69 -22.25
N GLY A 151 11.66 1.12 -21.16
CA GLY A 151 12.14 -0.10 -20.53
C GLY A 151 13.06 0.15 -19.33
N ASP A 152 13.63 1.35 -19.19
CA ASP A 152 14.45 1.71 -18.04
C ASP A 152 13.60 1.98 -16.80
N ALA A 153 14.14 1.60 -15.64
CA ALA A 153 13.55 1.85 -14.34
C ALA A 153 14.53 2.54 -13.40
N ILE A 154 14.00 3.31 -12.45
CA ILE A 154 14.75 3.99 -11.40
C ILE A 154 14.09 3.78 -10.04
N LEU A 155 14.90 3.81 -8.98
CA LEU A 155 14.48 3.96 -7.60
C LEU A 155 15.23 5.15 -7.02
N PHE A 156 14.54 6.07 -6.36
CA PHE A 156 15.16 7.21 -5.69
C PHE A 156 14.38 7.64 -4.44
N GLU A 157 15.07 8.36 -3.56
CA GLU A 157 14.47 9.00 -2.38
C GLU A 157 13.69 10.24 -2.83
N ALA A 158 12.38 10.21 -2.65
CA ALA A 158 11.43 11.25 -3.06
C ALA A 158 11.05 12.19 -1.90
N ASP A 159 11.69 12.04 -0.74
CA ASP A 159 11.61 13.00 0.37
C ASP A 159 12.49 14.26 0.15
N SER A 160 12.93 14.47 -1.10
CA SER A 160 13.57 15.67 -1.58
C SER A 160 12.86 16.19 -2.85
N PRO A 161 12.93 17.51 -3.14
CA PRO A 161 12.32 18.05 -4.34
C PRO A 161 12.90 17.39 -5.59
N HIS A 162 12.02 17.03 -6.52
CA HIS A 162 12.39 16.35 -7.75
C HIS A 162 11.53 16.81 -8.92
N SER A 163 11.92 16.46 -10.14
CA SER A 163 11.16 16.83 -11.34
C SER A 163 11.23 15.77 -12.42
N TYR A 164 10.15 15.68 -13.18
CA TYR A 164 10.00 14.86 -14.36
C TYR A 164 9.99 15.75 -15.59
N ARG A 165 10.90 15.51 -16.53
CA ARG A 165 10.95 16.25 -17.79
C ARG A 165 10.86 15.27 -18.95
N ASN A 166 10.00 15.56 -19.92
CA ASN A 166 9.95 14.83 -21.17
C ASN A 166 10.81 15.58 -22.20
N PRO A 167 12.03 15.12 -22.52
CA PRO A 167 12.86 15.76 -23.54
C PRO A 167 12.41 15.41 -24.96
N GLY A 168 11.50 14.46 -25.14
CA GLY A 168 11.04 13.95 -26.43
C GLY A 168 10.02 14.83 -27.16
N GLY A 169 9.73 14.44 -28.39
CA GLY A 169 8.67 15.02 -29.22
C GLY A 169 7.31 14.31 -29.12
N THR A 170 7.24 13.22 -28.36
CA THR A 170 6.04 12.39 -28.14
C THR A 170 5.71 12.36 -26.65
N GLU A 171 4.48 11.98 -26.30
CA GLU A 171 4.10 11.74 -24.90
C GLU A 171 5.01 10.68 -24.28
N ALA A 172 5.34 10.87 -23.01
CA ALA A 172 6.01 9.88 -22.20
C ALA A 172 5.02 9.26 -21.21
N VAL A 173 5.05 7.94 -21.07
CA VAL A 173 4.19 7.18 -20.15
C VAL A 173 5.07 6.44 -19.16
N MET A 174 4.76 6.57 -17.88
CA MET A 174 5.50 5.97 -16.79
C MET A 174 4.54 5.28 -15.82
N TYR A 175 5.04 4.24 -15.16
CA TYR A 175 4.37 3.63 -14.01
C TYR A 175 5.23 3.81 -12.76
N LEU A 176 4.62 4.33 -11.70
CA LEU A 176 5.31 4.76 -10.49
C LEU A 176 4.70 4.09 -9.26
N VAL A 177 5.52 3.39 -8.48
CA VAL A 177 5.19 2.93 -7.12
C VAL A 177 5.85 3.89 -6.13
N MET A 178 5.04 4.65 -5.40
CA MET A 178 5.49 5.46 -4.27
C MET A 178 5.30 4.67 -2.97
N THR A 179 6.36 4.57 -2.17
CA THR A 179 6.34 3.89 -0.87
C THR A 179 6.68 4.89 0.22
N TYR A 180 5.82 5.00 1.22
CA TYR A 180 6.04 5.87 2.36
C TYR A 180 6.90 5.20 3.43
N GLY A 181 7.83 5.96 4.01
CA GLY A 181 8.64 5.53 5.14
C GLY A 181 7.78 5.08 6.32
N SER A 182 8.22 4.04 7.03
CA SER A 182 7.56 3.63 8.27
C SER A 182 7.75 4.74 9.30
N ARG A 183 6.67 5.28 9.88
CA ARG A 183 6.82 6.05 11.12
C ARG A 183 7.37 5.10 12.18
N GLY A 184 8.62 5.32 12.57
CA GLY A 184 9.25 4.63 13.71
C GLY A 184 8.50 4.87 15.00
#